data_AF-A0A848W962-F1
#
_entry.id   AF-A0A848W962-F1
#
_cell.length_a   1.000
_cell.length_b   1.000
_cell.length_c   1.000
_cell.angle_alpha   90.00
_cell.angle_beta   90.00
_cell.angle_gamma   90.00
#
_symmetry.space_group_name_H-M   'P 1'
#
loop_
_entity.id
_entity.type
_entity.pdbx_description
1 polymer ?
#
loop_
_entity_poly.entity_id
_entity_poly.type
_entity_poly.pdbx_seq_one_letter_code
_entity_poly.pdbx_strand_id
1 'polypeptide(L)' 'MAETNSDIEAVIDSLGARGDGVAKTADGPLYVPFALPGERVRVRPGAVRGQGRASQLLEVLDPAPS' A
#
# COMPACT_ATOMS: atom_id res chain seq x y z
N MET A 1 -16.69 -8.61 -17.48
CA MET A 1 -15.33 -9.15 -17.22
C MET A 1 -15.09 -8.94 -15.75
N ALA A 2 -14.83 -10.03 -15.00
CA ALA A 2 -14.91 -10.05 -13.55
C ALA A 2 -13.98 -9.01 -12.91
N GLU A 3 -14.58 -8.10 -12.15
CA GLU A 3 -13.87 -7.21 -11.24
C GLU A 3 -13.22 -8.10 -10.19
N THR A 4 -11.95 -8.44 -10.41
CA THR A 4 -11.18 -9.11 -9.37
C THR A 4 -10.92 -8.05 -8.32
N ASN A 5 -11.80 -7.97 -7.33
CA ASN A 5 -11.58 -7.18 -6.13
C ASN A 5 -10.49 -7.90 -5.33
N SER A 6 -9.25 -7.74 -5.80
CA SER A 6 -8.03 -8.10 -5.08
C SER A 6 -7.54 -6.90 -4.28
N ASP A 7 -8.47 -6.12 -3.73
CA ASP A 7 -8.09 -5.16 -2.71
C ASP A 7 -7.58 -5.93 -1.49
N ILE A 8 -6.58 -5.34 -0.85
CA ILE A 8 -5.99 -5.87 0.37
C ILE A 8 -5.88 -4.75 1.38
N GLU A 9 -5.91 -5.13 2.65
CA GLU A 9 -5.62 -4.23 3.74
C GLU A 9 -4.15 -4.36 4.11
N ALA A 10 -3.50 -3.22 4.29
CA ALA A 10 -2.08 -3.16 4.60
C ALA A 10 -1.84 -2.09 5.67
N VAL A 11 -0.85 -2.36 6.53
CA VAL A 11 -0.32 -1.37 7.47
C VAL A 11 0.96 -0.81 6.86
N ILE A 12 1.08 0.51 6.83
CA ILE A 12 2.27 1.17 6.31
C ILE A 12 3.38 1.12 7.38
N ASP A 13 4.46 0.41 7.08
CA ASP A 13 5.62 0.29 7.95
C ASP A 13 6.51 1.54 7.93
N SER A 14 6.70 2.14 6.76
CA SER A 14 7.73 3.16 6.53
C SER A 14 7.46 3.98 5.27
N LEU A 15 8.14 5.12 5.13
CA LEU A 15 8.19 5.88 3.87
C LEU A 15 9.42 5.48 3.05
N GLY A 16 9.22 5.21 1.77
CA GLY A 16 10.27 5.01 0.79
C GLY A 16 10.89 6.33 0.32
N ALA A 17 11.99 6.25 -0.43
CA ALA A 17 12.79 7.40 -0.85
C ALA A 17 12.05 8.47 -1.68
N ARG A 18 10.88 8.14 -2.26
CA ARG A 18 10.05 9.07 -3.03
C ARG A 18 8.83 9.59 -2.26
N GLY A 19 8.72 9.25 -0.97
CA GLY A 19 7.55 9.57 -0.15
C GLY A 19 6.38 8.60 -0.30
N ASP A 20 6.57 7.49 -1.03
CA ASP A 20 5.59 6.40 -1.07
C ASP A 20 5.59 5.67 0.28
N GLY A 21 4.43 5.39 0.86
CA GLY A 21 4.28 4.43 1.95
C GLY A 21 4.72 3.04 1.51
N VAL A 22 5.33 2.29 2.41
CA VAL A 22 5.80 0.92 2.18
C VAL A 22 5.15 0.02 3.20
N ALA A 23 4.35 -0.93 2.72
CA ALA A 23 3.83 -2.03 3.51
C ALA A 23 4.57 -3.33 3.16
N LYS A 24 4.93 -4.13 4.15
CA LYS A 24 5.52 -5.45 3.91
C LYS A 24 4.42 -6.49 3.71
N THR A 25 4.48 -7.21 2.59
CA THR A 25 3.57 -8.34 2.30
C THR A 25 4.38 -9.61 2.06
N ALA A 26 3.69 -10.76 2.05
CA ALA A 26 4.33 -12.06 1.76
C ALA A 26 4.97 -12.10 0.36
N ASP A 27 4.41 -11.37 -0.61
CA ASP A 27 4.92 -11.28 -1.99
C ASP A 27 6.01 -10.20 -2.16
N GLY A 28 6.40 -9.53 -1.07
CA GLY A 28 7.37 -8.44 -1.06
C GLY A 28 6.78 -7.08 -0.66
N PRO A 29 7.55 -5.99 -0.78
CA PRO A 29 7.09 -4.66 -0.42
C PRO A 29 6.01 -4.17 -1.37
N LEU A 30 5.00 -3.52 -0.80
CA LEU A 30 3.92 -2.84 -1.50
C LEU A 30 4.10 -1.34 -1.34
N TYR A 31 4.23 -0.64 -2.47
CA TYR A 31 4.40 0.81 -2.52
C TYR A 31 3.02 1.47 -2.62
N VAL A 32 2.65 2.24 -1.60
CA VAL A 32 1.35 2.89 -1.44
C VAL A 32 1.53 4.41 -1.48
N PRO A 33 1.11 5.10 -2.56
CA PRO A 33 1.20 6.55 -2.60
C PRO A 33 0.23 7.18 -1.59
N PHE A 34 0.61 8.34 -1.05
CA PHE A 34 -0.23 9.15 -0.13
C PHE A 34 -0.61 8.46 1.20
N ALA A 35 0.22 7.51 1.66
CA ALA A 35 0.01 6.84 2.94
C ALA A 35 1.21 7.04 3.87
N LEU A 36 0.94 7.29 5.15
CA LEU A 36 1.93 7.59 6.19
C LEU A 36 2.24 6.36 7.06
N PRO A 37 3.43 6.28 7.67
CA PRO A 37 3.77 5.20 8.59
C PRO A 37 2.79 5.12 9.77
N GLY A 38 2.34 3.91 10.08
CA GLY A 38 1.33 3.66 11.10
C GLY A 38 -0.11 3.66 10.59
N GLU A 39 -0.37 4.12 9.37
CA GLU A 39 -1.72 4.07 8.78
C GLU A 39 -2.10 2.64 8.40
N ARG A 40 -3.38 2.31 8.61
CA ARG A 40 -3.99 1.14 8.01
C ARG A 40 -4.82 1.58 6.81
N VAL A 41 -4.55 0.97 5.66
CA VAL A 41 -5.13 1.38 4.38
C VAL A 41 -5.68 0.18 3.62
N ARG A 42 -6.72 0.40 2.82
CA ARG A 42 -7.16 -0.52 1.76
C ARG A 42 -6.56 -0.08 0.44
N VAL A 43 -5.92 -1.00 -0.25
CA VAL A 43 -5.17 -0.73 -1.47
C VAL A 43 -5.46 -1.78 -2.53
N ARG A 44 -5.30 -1.41 -3.80
CA ARG A 44 -5.34 -2.33 -4.93
C ARG A 44 -3.92 -2.55 -5.45
N PRO A 45 -3.32 -3.75 -5.26
CA PRO A 45 -2.02 -4.07 -5.83
C PRO A 45 -2.07 -4.02 -7.36
N GLY A 46 -1.05 -3.42 -7.96
CA GLY A 46 -0.92 -3.22 -9.39
C GLY A 46 0.26 -3.98 -9.99
N ALA A 47 1.00 -3.33 -10.88
CA ALA A 47 2.15 -3.92 -11.55
C ALA A 47 3.35 -4.10 -10.60
N VAL A 48 4.18 -5.11 -10.87
CA VAL A 48 5.47 -5.31 -10.22
C VAL A 48 6.39 -4.11 -10.53
N ARG A 49 7.04 -3.58 -9.50
CA ARG A 49 7.94 -2.43 -9.56
C ARG A 49 9.18 -2.73 -8.72
N GLY A 50 10.31 -2.98 -9.40
CA GLY A 50 11.56 -3.35 -8.73
C GLY A 50 11.40 -4.64 -7.92
N GLN A 51 11.70 -4.59 -6.62
CA GLN A 51 11.59 -5.73 -5.70
C GLN A 51 10.18 -5.93 -5.12
N GLY A 52 9.21 -5.09 -5.48
CA GLY A 52 7.87 -5.07 -4.89
C GLY A 52 6.77 -4.82 -5.91
N ARG A 53 5.63 -4.33 -5.44
CA ARG A 53 4.47 -3.97 -6.29
C ARG A 53 4.05 -2.53 -6.05
N ALA A 54 3.70 -1.83 -7.12
CA ALA A 54 2.96 -0.57 -6.98
C ALA A 54 1.53 -0.87 -6.54
N SER A 55 0.87 0.10 -5.91
CA SER A 55 -0.54 -0.02 -5.55
C SER A 55 -1.27 1.29 -5.71
N GLN A 56 -2.59 1.19 -5.80
CA GLN A 56 -3.49 2.32 -5.71
C GLN A 56 -4.07 2.36 -4.30
N LEU A 57 -3.96 3.50 -3.61
CA LEU A 57 -4.70 3.75 -2.38
C LEU A 57 -6.18 3.87 -2.69
N LEU A 58 -7.00 3.03 -2.06
CA LEU A 58 -8.45 3.07 -2.19
C LEU A 58 -9.09 3.81 -1.01
N GLU A 59 -8.64 3.51 0.20
CA GLU A 59 -9.23 4.04 1.44
C GLU A 59 -8.20 4.03 2.57
N VAL A 60 -8.24 5.04 3.44
CA VAL A 60 -7.52 5.04 4.72
C VAL A 60 -8.50 4.56 5.79
N LEU A 61 -8.24 3.38 6.35
CA LEU A 61 -9.10 2.73 7.34
C LEU A 61 -8.81 3.23 8.76
N ASP A 62 -7.55 3.47 9.07
CA ASP A 62 -7.09 4.02 10.35
C ASP A 62 -5.96 5.03 10.09
N PRO A 63 -6.22 6.34 10.29
CA PRO A 63 -5.24 7.38 10.04
C PRO A 63 -4.18 7.45 11.15
N ALA A 64 -2.96 7.86 10.80
CA ALA A 64 -1.89 8.01 11.76
C ALA A 64 -2.17 9.20 12.70
N PRO A 65 -1.83 9.11 13.99
CA PRO A 65 -1.92 10.25 14.90
C PRO A 65 -0.98 11.37 14.40
N SER A 66 -1.54 12.58 14.28
CA SER A 66 -0.84 13.80 13.87
C SER A 66 0.23 14.25 14.84
#